data_AF-F2YUG4-F1
#
_entry.id   AF-F2YUG4-F1
#
_cell.length_a   1.000
_cell.length_b   1.000
_cell.length_c   1.000
_cell.angle_alpha   90.00
_cell.angle_beta   90.00
_cell.angle_gamma   90.00
#
_symmetry.space_group_name_H-M   'P 1'
#
loop_
_entity.id
_entity.type
_entity.pdbx_description
1 polymer ?
#
loop_
_entity_poly.entity_id
_entity_poly.type
_entity_poly.pdbx_seq_one_letter_code
_entity_poly.pdbx_strand_id
1 'polypeptide(L)'
;GMEIVVCIDLSYNYISQTLNGRQFTHLSKLTYLNMAHNRIDLYSDKAFQEISGTLKALDLSNNEFHFVMKGMGHRFTFLSHLTSLTVLSLANNHIGLRISNILTSTSLKYLDFSGNRLDIMWDSRRNRY
;
A
#
# COMPACT_ATOMS: atom_id res chain seq x y z
N GLY A 1 20.38 -20.91 -8.18
CA GLY A 1 19.51 -20.95 -6.99
C GLY A 1 18.29 -20.12 -7.28
N MET A 2 17.16 -20.76 -7.59
CA MET A 2 15.88 -20.07 -7.74
C MET A 2 15.16 -20.27 -6.41
N GLU A 3 15.07 -19.22 -5.60
CA GLU A 3 14.11 -19.21 -4.51
C GLU A 3 12.71 -19.45 -5.11
N ILE A 4 11.91 -20.30 -4.49
CA ILE A 4 10.52 -20.51 -4.92
C ILE A 4 9.79 -19.19 -4.71
N VAL A 5 9.62 -18.43 -5.79
CA VAL A 5 8.82 -17.20 -5.79
C VAL A 5 7.36 -17.62 -5.78
N VAL A 6 6.66 -17.25 -4.71
CA VAL A 6 5.20 -17.39 -4.65
C VAL A 6 4.58 -16.05 -5.05
N CYS A 7 3.72 -16.08 -6.05
CA CYS A 7 3.00 -14.92 -6.58
C CYS A 7 1.50 -15.13 -6.36
N ILE A 8 0.82 -14.09 -5.89
CA ILE A 8 -0.64 -14.06 -5.83
C ILE A 8 -1.13 -12.82 -6.56
N ASP A 9 -2.10 -13.01 -7.45
CA ASP A 9 -2.81 -11.94 -8.12
C ASP A 9 -4.27 -11.92 -7.64
N LEU A 10 -4.66 -10.83 -6.99
CA LEU A 10 -6.03 -10.53 -6.53
C LEU A 10 -6.55 -9.25 -7.19
N SER A 11 -5.90 -8.78 -8.27
CA SER A 11 -6.29 -7.55 -8.94
C SER A 11 -7.67 -7.65 -9.59
N TYR A 12 -8.27 -6.49 -9.86
CA TYR A 12 -9.60 -6.39 -10.50
C TYR A 12 -10.71 -7.10 -9.71
N ASN A 13 -10.74 -6.86 -8.41
CA ASN A 13 -11.79 -7.36 -7.53
C ASN A 13 -12.45 -6.19 -6.78
N TYR A 14 -13.40 -6.52 -5.91
CA TYR A 14 -14.08 -5.55 -5.04
C TYR A 14 -13.63 -5.66 -3.58
N ILE A 15 -12.37 -6.04 -3.34
CA ILE A 15 -11.85 -6.19 -1.98
C ILE A 15 -11.80 -4.81 -1.34
N SER A 16 -12.67 -4.60 -0.35
CA SER A 16 -12.83 -3.33 0.35
C SER A 16 -12.52 -3.39 1.86
N GLN A 17 -12.05 -4.56 2.32
CA GLN A 17 -11.79 -4.81 3.73
C GLN A 17 -10.47 -4.18 4.19
N THR A 18 -10.42 -3.73 5.43
CA THR A 18 -9.17 -3.31 6.08
C THR A 18 -8.25 -4.52 6.28
N LEU A 19 -6.97 -4.35 5.93
CA LEU A 19 -5.95 -5.38 6.10
C LEU A 19 -5.32 -5.25 7.49
N ASN A 20 -5.77 -6.08 8.43
CA ASN A 20 -5.38 -6.02 9.84
C ASN A 20 -4.19 -6.94 10.21
N GLY A 21 -3.50 -7.46 9.20
CA GLY A 21 -2.29 -8.26 9.38
C GLY A 21 -2.54 -9.73 9.68
N ARG A 22 -3.67 -10.28 9.20
CA ARG A 22 -4.07 -11.68 9.38
C ARG A 22 -4.50 -12.37 8.08
N GLN A 23 -4.67 -11.62 7.00
CA GLN A 23 -5.24 -12.10 5.75
C GLN A 23 -4.30 -13.08 5.04
N PHE A 24 -2.98 -12.92 5.23
CA PHE A 24 -1.96 -13.70 4.54
C PHE A 24 -1.16 -14.62 5.48
N THR A 25 -1.70 -14.95 6.67
CA THR A 25 -0.95 -15.68 7.73
C THR A 25 -0.42 -17.04 7.26
N HIS A 26 -1.11 -17.70 6.32
CA HIS A 26 -0.70 -19.00 5.77
C HIS A 26 0.21 -18.89 4.54
N LEU A 27 0.55 -17.68 4.10
CA LEU A 27 1.29 -17.42 2.86
C LEU A 27 2.73 -16.99 3.17
N SER A 28 3.40 -17.75 4.04
CA SER A 28 4.72 -17.39 4.59
C SER A 28 5.83 -17.23 3.54
N LYS A 29 5.66 -17.77 2.33
CA LYS A 29 6.63 -17.66 1.21
C LYS A 29 6.23 -16.62 0.15
N LEU A 30 5.15 -15.87 0.37
CA LEU A 30 4.63 -14.91 -0.59
C LEU A 30 5.67 -13.83 -0.91
N THR A 31 6.04 -13.71 -2.17
CA THR A 31 7.09 -12.82 -2.64
C THR A 31 6.52 -11.67 -3.47
N TYR A 32 5.46 -11.93 -4.23
CA TYR A 32 4.77 -10.93 -5.04
C TYR A 32 3.27 -10.97 -4.75
N LEU A 33 2.69 -9.80 -4.51
CA LEU A 33 1.26 -9.63 -4.28
C LEU A 33 0.73 -8.50 -5.16
N ASN A 34 -0.15 -8.84 -6.10
CA ASN A 34 -0.91 -7.87 -6.88
C ASN A 34 -2.30 -7.68 -6.28
N MET A 35 -2.59 -6.47 -5.83
CA MET A 35 -3.91 -6.05 -5.32
C MET A 35 -4.41 -4.80 -6.04
N ALA A 36 -3.93 -4.57 -7.27
CA ALA A 36 -4.36 -3.44 -8.07
C ALA A 36 -5.87 -3.49 -8.37
N HIS A 37 -6.48 -2.35 -8.67
CA HIS A 37 -7.90 -2.29 -9.05
C HIS A 37 -8.83 -2.94 -8.01
N ASN A 38 -8.71 -2.52 -6.76
CA ASN A 38 -9.56 -2.92 -5.64
C ASN A 38 -10.04 -1.67 -4.88
N ARG A 39 -10.44 -1.83 -3.61
CA ARG A 39 -10.84 -0.74 -2.71
C ARG A 39 -10.12 -0.90 -1.37
N ILE A 40 -8.82 -1.17 -1.39
CA ILE A 40 -8.06 -1.48 -0.18
C ILE A 40 -7.91 -0.27 0.73
N ASP A 41 -8.23 -0.48 2.00
CA ASP A 41 -7.99 0.49 3.07
C ASP A 41 -6.60 0.25 3.69
N LEU A 42 -5.72 1.25 3.57
CA LEU A 42 -4.34 1.24 4.08
C LEU A 42 -4.20 1.93 5.45
N TYR A 43 -5.30 2.14 6.18
CA TYR A 43 -5.27 2.81 7.48
C TYR A 43 -4.53 2.01 8.57
N SER A 44 -4.60 0.68 8.53
CA SER A 44 -3.99 -0.17 9.56
C SER A 44 -2.48 -0.22 9.43
N ASP A 45 -1.79 0.05 10.54
CA ASP A 45 -0.36 -0.13 10.70
C ASP A 45 0.10 -1.59 10.62
N LYS A 46 -0.80 -2.56 10.79
CA LYS A 46 -0.49 -3.99 10.74
C LYS A 46 -0.65 -4.62 9.36
N ALA A 47 -1.06 -3.85 8.35
CA ALA A 47 -1.27 -4.39 7.01
C ALA A 47 -0.01 -5.11 6.51
N PHE A 48 -0.18 -6.34 6.02
CA PHE A 48 0.88 -7.20 5.47
C PHE A 48 2.00 -7.60 6.45
N GLN A 49 1.86 -7.38 7.77
CA GLN A 49 2.90 -7.71 8.75
C GLN A 49 3.31 -9.19 8.73
N GLU A 50 2.37 -10.07 8.43
CA GLU A 50 2.53 -11.52 8.44
C GLU A 50 3.44 -12.03 7.30
N ILE A 51 3.63 -11.23 6.26
CA ILE A 51 4.50 -11.49 5.11
C ILE A 51 5.62 -10.46 4.99
N SER A 52 5.89 -9.71 6.06
CA SER A 52 6.88 -8.62 6.11
C SER A 52 8.30 -9.03 5.71
N GLY A 53 8.70 -10.26 6.07
CA GLY A 53 10.02 -10.82 5.80
C GLY A 53 10.17 -11.54 4.46
N THR A 54 9.11 -11.64 3.65
CA THR A 54 9.15 -12.39 2.39
C THR A 54 8.59 -11.62 1.20
N LEU A 55 7.66 -10.68 1.43
CA LEU A 55 7.08 -9.86 0.37
C LEU A 55 8.13 -8.91 -0.20
N LYS A 56 8.47 -9.08 -1.48
CA LYS A 56 9.48 -8.27 -2.20
C LYS A 56 8.86 -7.22 -3.10
N ALA A 57 7.66 -7.48 -3.63
CA ALA A 57 6.96 -6.58 -4.54
C ALA A 57 5.45 -6.57 -4.27
N LEU A 58 4.89 -5.36 -4.20
CA LEU A 58 3.49 -5.10 -3.86
C LEU A 58 2.90 -4.08 -4.84
N ASP A 59 1.82 -4.46 -5.51
CA ASP A 59 1.03 -3.55 -6.34
C ASP A 59 -0.28 -3.20 -5.65
N LEU A 60 -0.43 -1.93 -5.27
CA LEU A 60 -1.63 -1.33 -4.68
C LEU A 60 -2.19 -0.23 -5.58
N SER A 61 -1.85 -0.21 -6.87
CA SER A 61 -2.35 0.80 -7.79
C SER A 61 -3.87 0.74 -7.96
N ASN A 62 -4.50 1.85 -8.32
CA ASN A 62 -5.94 1.89 -8.62
C ASN A 62 -6.85 1.41 -7.46
N ASN A 63 -6.55 1.83 -6.23
CA ASN A 63 -7.31 1.61 -4.98
C ASN A 63 -7.85 2.93 -4.39
N GLU A 64 -8.23 3.88 -5.25
CA GLU A 64 -8.59 5.26 -4.87
C GLU A 64 -9.80 5.40 -3.94
N PHE A 65 -10.64 4.37 -3.81
CA PHE A 65 -11.95 4.44 -3.14
C PHE A 65 -11.88 5.05 -1.74
N HIS A 66 -11.00 4.56 -0.87
CA HIS A 66 -10.89 5.10 0.49
C HIS A 66 -10.20 6.47 0.53
N PHE A 67 -9.23 6.72 -0.37
CA PHE A 67 -8.51 8.01 -0.43
C PHE A 67 -9.39 9.20 -0.78
N VAL A 68 -10.50 8.97 -1.48
CA VAL A 68 -11.46 10.03 -1.84
C VAL A 68 -12.61 10.18 -0.85
N MET A 69 -12.75 9.28 0.14
CA MET A 69 -13.82 9.38 1.14
C MET A 69 -13.57 10.55 2.10
N LYS A 70 -14.57 11.43 2.22
CA LYS A 70 -14.52 12.56 3.17
C LYS A 70 -14.48 12.04 4.61
N GLY A 71 -13.68 12.70 5.45
CA GLY A 71 -13.63 12.40 6.88
C GLY A 71 -12.60 11.34 7.29
N MET A 72 -12.07 10.55 6.35
CA MET A 72 -11.00 9.59 6.63
C MET A 72 -9.62 10.23 6.43
N GLY A 73 -8.69 9.95 7.34
CA GLY A 73 -7.28 10.27 7.17
C GLY A 73 -6.50 9.02 6.84
N HIS A 74 -5.45 9.15 6.03
CA HIS A 74 -4.63 8.01 5.60
C HIS A 74 -3.18 8.16 6.09
N ARG A 75 -2.50 7.03 6.20
CA ARG A 75 -1.10 6.96 6.64
C ARG A 75 -0.43 5.75 5.98
N PHE A 76 0.86 5.87 5.69
CA PHE A 76 1.65 4.78 5.13
C PHE A 76 2.46 4.05 6.21
N THR A 77 1.95 3.98 7.44
CA THR A 77 2.69 3.41 8.59
C THR A 77 2.99 1.92 8.42
N PHE A 78 2.19 1.20 7.61
CA PHE A 78 2.43 -0.21 7.31
C PHE A 78 3.78 -0.47 6.62
N LEU A 79 4.38 0.54 5.98
CA LEU A 79 5.68 0.36 5.32
C LEU A 79 6.84 0.20 6.30
N SER A 80 6.66 0.66 7.54
CA SER A 80 7.73 0.67 8.54
C SER A 80 8.18 -0.73 8.97
N HIS A 81 7.29 -1.72 8.90
CA HIS A 81 7.59 -3.12 9.29
C HIS A 81 7.84 -4.05 8.10
N LEU A 82 7.68 -3.61 6.84
CA LEU A 82 7.92 -4.44 5.66
C LEU A 82 9.41 -4.50 5.31
N THR A 83 10.15 -5.34 6.03
CA THR A 83 11.61 -5.41 5.98
C THR A 83 12.18 -5.96 4.67
N SER A 84 11.37 -6.64 3.84
CA SER A 84 11.81 -7.22 2.56
C SER A 84 11.23 -6.54 1.32
N LEU A 85 10.35 -5.55 1.48
CA LEU A 85 9.66 -4.91 0.37
C LEU A 85 10.60 -4.00 -0.42
N THR A 86 10.84 -4.32 -1.70
CA THR A 86 11.76 -3.56 -2.56
C THR A 86 11.05 -2.72 -3.61
N VAL A 87 9.87 -3.17 -4.05
CA VAL A 87 9.07 -2.52 -5.10
C VAL A 87 7.66 -2.31 -4.57
N LEU A 88 7.19 -1.06 -4.66
CA LEU A 88 5.83 -0.67 -4.30
C LEU A 88 5.23 0.20 -5.39
N SER A 89 4.05 -0.17 -5.87
CA SER A 89 3.20 0.74 -6.65
C SER A 89 2.04 1.23 -5.81
N LEU A 90 1.92 2.54 -5.71
CA LEU A 90 0.76 3.28 -5.20
C LEU A 90 0.16 4.16 -6.30
N ALA A 91 0.42 3.84 -7.57
CA ALA A 91 -0.02 4.65 -8.69
C ALA A 91 -1.55 4.75 -8.79
N ASN A 92 -2.04 5.87 -9.30
CA ASN A 92 -3.47 6.08 -9.59
C ASN A 92 -4.40 5.81 -8.38
N ASN A 93 -4.00 6.25 -7.19
CA ASN A 93 -4.79 6.12 -5.95
C ASN A 93 -5.49 7.41 -5.54
N HIS A 94 -5.41 8.46 -6.35
CA HIS A 94 -5.92 9.79 -6.04
C HIS A 94 -5.36 10.37 -4.71
N ILE A 95 -4.18 9.92 -4.28
CA ILE A 95 -3.56 10.33 -3.01
C ILE A 95 -3.25 11.83 -3.05
N GLY A 96 -3.81 12.59 -2.11
CA GLY A 96 -3.58 14.03 -2.02
C GLY A 96 -3.96 14.62 -0.66
N LEU A 97 -5.26 14.70 -0.37
CA LEU A 97 -5.74 15.28 0.89
C LEU A 97 -5.67 14.28 2.05
N ARG A 98 -5.58 14.81 3.28
CA ARG A 98 -5.78 14.05 4.53
C ARG A 98 -4.85 12.85 4.68
N ILE A 99 -3.64 12.94 4.14
CA ILE A 99 -2.62 11.91 4.26
C ILE A 99 -1.36 12.48 4.88
N SER A 100 -0.71 11.69 5.74
CA SER A 100 0.66 11.99 6.15
C SER A 100 1.56 11.97 4.91
N ASN A 101 2.33 13.04 4.70
CA ASN A 101 3.31 13.12 3.62
C ASN A 101 4.63 12.40 3.95
N ILE A 102 4.71 11.75 5.12
CA ILE A 102 5.89 11.01 5.56
C ILE A 102 5.71 9.53 5.20
N LEU A 103 6.69 9.00 4.45
CA LEU A 103 6.83 7.58 4.13
C LEU A 103 8.14 7.08 4.71
N THR A 104 8.06 6.07 5.57
CA THR A 104 9.24 5.46 6.22
C THR A 104 9.34 3.99 5.82
N SER A 105 10.47 3.62 5.22
CA SER A 105 10.81 2.24 4.87
C SER A 105 12.32 2.03 4.99
N THR A 106 12.73 0.82 5.37
CA THR A 106 14.13 0.40 5.49
C THR A 106 14.63 -0.41 4.29
N SER A 107 13.72 -0.79 3.39
CA SER A 107 13.94 -1.81 2.36
C SER A 107 13.57 -1.35 0.94
N LEU A 108 12.67 -0.37 0.84
CA LEU A 108 12.10 0.07 -0.43
C LEU A 108 13.17 0.72 -1.33
N LYS A 109 13.21 0.27 -2.59
CA LYS A 109 14.14 0.74 -3.62
C LYS A 109 13.41 1.47 -4.75
N TYR A 110 12.20 1.02 -5.07
CA TYR A 110 11.38 1.57 -6.13
C TYR A 110 9.99 1.87 -5.61
N LEU A 111 9.58 3.13 -5.77
CA LEU A 111 8.25 3.62 -5.44
C LEU A 111 7.63 4.23 -6.69
N ASP A 112 6.55 3.63 -7.18
CA ASP A 112 5.70 4.26 -8.18
C ASP A 112 4.57 5.01 -7.47
N PHE A 113 4.56 6.33 -7.64
CA PHE A 113 3.56 7.23 -7.08
C PHE A 113 2.83 8.03 -8.18
N SER A 114 2.97 7.62 -9.45
CA SER A 114 2.39 8.28 -10.61
C SER A 114 0.86 8.35 -10.55
N GLY A 115 0.27 9.35 -11.20
CA GLY A 115 -1.20 9.51 -11.24
C GLY A 115 -1.87 9.83 -9.89
N ASN A 116 -1.10 10.24 -8.88
CA ASN A 116 -1.63 10.78 -7.63
C ASN A 116 -1.74 12.31 -7.66
N ARG A 117 -2.41 12.89 -6.65
CA ARG A 117 -2.67 14.32 -6.51
C ARG A 117 -1.55 15.02 -5.74
N LEU A 118 -0.34 14.94 -6.26
CA LEU A 118 0.85 15.61 -5.69
C LEU A 118 0.70 17.14 -5.67
N ASP A 119 -0.10 17.68 -6.59
CA ASP A 119 -0.52 19.08 -6.62
C ASP A 119 -1.25 19.51 -5.34
N ILE A 120 -1.96 18.57 -4.71
CA ILE A 120 -2.68 18.81 -3.45
C ILE A 120 -1.85 18.38 -2.24
N MET A 121 -1.13 17.26 -2.33
CA MET A 121 -0.38 16.67 -1.20
C MET A 121 0.64 17.64 -0.57
N TRP A 122 1.21 18.54 -1.36
CA TRP A 122 2.18 19.56 -0.90
C TRP A 122 1.63 20.98 -0.87
N ASP A 123 0.32 21.16 -1.12
CA ASP A 123 -0.33 22.47 -0.94
C ASP A 123 -0.54 22.73 0.56
N SER A 124 0.39 23.49 1.14
CA SER A 124 0.38 23.91 2.55
C SER A 124 -0.89 24.67 2.96
N ARG A 125 -1.65 25.22 2.00
CA ARG A 125 -2.92 25.91 2.27
C ARG A 125 -4.10 24.95 2.43
N ARG A 126 -3.99 23.74 1.87
CA ARG A 126 -5.01 22.68 1.89
C ARG A 126 -4.74 21.61 2.95
N ASN A 127 -3.62 21.69 3.65
CA ASN A 127 -3.27 20.83 4.78
C ASN A 127 -4.04 21.14 6.08
N ARG A 128 -5.15 21.88 5.98
CA ARG A 128 -6.03 22.22 7.11
C ARG A 128 -7.13 21.15 7.17
N TYR A 129 -7.09 20.36 8.23
CA TYR A 129 -8.10 19.37 8.61
C TYR A 129 -9.52 19.95 8.59
#